data_AF-A0A7V0MG18-F1
#
_entry.id   AF-A0A7V0MG18-F1
#
_cell.length_a   1.000
_cell.length_b   1.000
_cell.length_c   1.000
_cell.angle_alpha   90.00
_cell.angle_beta   90.00
_cell.angle_gamma   90.00
#
_symmetry.space_group_name_H-M   'P 1'
#
loop_
_entity.id
_entity.type
_entity.pdbx_description
1 polymer ?
#
loop_
_entity_poly.entity_id
_entity_poly.type
_entity_poly.pdbx_seq_one_letter_code
_entity_poly.pdbx_strand_id
1 'polypeptide(L)'
;MDKEYESLQSVYDILATVSLLEHSLNTAREMVTIVRKAGGKDYEFSLGKILIAALGHDLGKIPKFHKASYSTGDHAIISHAVLDGMLPADLPGRDEILKAVRDHHFKAKEGFTALLREADQQARSKEIKQKSTEAALSFEEATRKEEVKEEKTSGQPKLIDLSWLDLTVLLDEIEEKINIIDEKGWFSAISMRDGLVYVMPALISDLVIRLAEKEGHKEILIYEKDKEKRRNLEYTVATMLKEKGLIPDFIGDGYTGARFVLLDRAGNKFRKGFYTPIKVEAFKASLSQLEARKEESSKLKKIASIKPVFE
;
A
#
# COMPACT_ATOMS: atom_id res chain seq x y z
N MET A 1 6.72 -6.65 19.90
CA MET A 1 5.60 -5.86 19.34
C MET A 1 5.61 -6.15 17.87
N ASP A 2 4.59 -6.86 17.44
CA ASP A 2 4.77 -8.06 16.63
C ASP A 2 4.39 -7.80 15.18
N LYS A 3 5.17 -8.36 14.24
CA LYS A 3 4.92 -8.35 12.78
C LYS A 3 3.49 -8.78 12.42
N GLU A 4 2.86 -9.57 13.29
CA GLU A 4 1.48 -10.03 13.18
C GLU A 4 0.47 -8.87 13.35
N TYR A 5 0.72 -7.92 14.25
CA TYR A 5 -0.13 -6.74 14.46
C TYR A 5 -0.06 -5.77 13.27
N GLU A 6 1.12 -5.58 12.68
CA GLU A 6 1.29 -4.77 11.46
C GLU A 6 0.57 -5.39 10.25
N SER A 7 0.58 -6.73 10.14
CA SER A 7 -0.13 -7.46 9.07
C SER A 7 -1.66 -7.40 9.19
N LEU A 8 -2.19 -7.43 10.43
CA LEU A 8 -3.62 -7.32 10.68
C LEU A 8 -4.13 -5.90 10.42
N GLN A 9 -3.31 -4.89 10.71
CA GLN A 9 -3.64 -3.50 10.42
C GLN A 9 -3.74 -3.25 8.91
N SER A 10 -2.85 -3.83 8.10
CA SER A 10 -2.91 -3.68 6.63
C SER A 10 -4.14 -4.35 6.01
N VAL A 11 -4.58 -5.50 6.53
CA VAL A 11 -5.80 -6.18 6.06
C VAL A 11 -7.04 -5.36 6.38
N TYR A 12 -7.11 -4.77 7.58
CA TYR A 12 -8.22 -3.91 7.96
C TYR A 12 -8.34 -2.68 7.07
N ASP A 13 -7.21 -2.04 6.76
CA ASP A 13 -7.16 -0.83 5.92
C ASP A 13 -7.60 -1.12 4.48
N ILE A 14 -7.20 -2.25 3.89
CA ILE A 14 -7.66 -2.70 2.56
C ILE A 14 -9.18 -2.89 2.57
N LEU A 15 -9.68 -3.58 3.58
CA LEU A 15 -11.09 -3.90 3.72
C LEU A 15 -11.98 -2.68 3.99
N ALA A 16 -11.43 -1.59 4.53
CA ALA A 16 -12.12 -0.32 4.72
C ALA A 16 -12.41 0.40 3.39
N THR A 17 -11.71 0.06 2.31
CA THR A 17 -11.95 0.61 0.96
C THR A 17 -13.12 -0.05 0.22
N VAL A 18 -13.57 -1.22 0.68
CA VAL A 18 -14.70 -1.95 0.09
C VAL A 18 -16.00 -1.40 0.68
N SER A 19 -16.87 -0.88 -0.18
CA SER A 19 -18.17 -0.37 0.28
C SER A 19 -19.09 -1.50 0.74
N LEU A 20 -20.04 -1.19 1.62
CA LEU A 20 -21.06 -2.15 2.07
C LEU A 20 -21.84 -2.76 0.90
N LEU A 21 -22.18 -1.94 -0.11
CA LEU A 21 -22.88 -2.40 -1.32
C LEU A 21 -22.02 -3.38 -2.13
N GLU A 22 -20.75 -3.05 -2.34
CA GLU A 22 -19.81 -3.89 -3.08
C GLU A 22 -19.63 -5.24 -2.40
N HIS A 23 -19.45 -5.23 -1.08
CA HIS A 23 -19.34 -6.44 -0.28
C HIS A 23 -20.60 -7.32 -0.37
N SER A 24 -21.79 -6.75 -0.16
CA SER A 24 -23.05 -7.50 -0.30
C SER A 24 -23.25 -8.12 -1.69
N LEU A 25 -22.84 -7.42 -2.75
CA LEU A 25 -22.88 -7.95 -4.12
C LEU A 25 -21.87 -9.08 -4.34
N ASN A 26 -20.67 -8.96 -3.78
CA ASN A 26 -19.65 -10.01 -3.85
C ASN A 26 -20.10 -11.26 -3.11
N THR A 27 -20.61 -11.13 -1.89
CA THR A 27 -21.18 -12.23 -1.11
C THR A 27 -22.31 -12.93 -1.87
N ALA A 28 -23.19 -12.18 -2.55
CA ALA A 28 -24.24 -12.77 -3.38
C ALA A 28 -23.68 -13.61 -4.54
N ARG A 29 -22.66 -13.10 -5.24
CA ARG A 29 -22.00 -13.83 -6.34
C ARG A 29 -21.31 -15.11 -5.85
N GLU A 30 -20.69 -15.07 -4.68
CA GLU A 30 -20.04 -16.24 -4.07
C GLU A 30 -21.07 -17.30 -3.68
N MET A 31 -22.18 -16.92 -3.04
CA MET A 31 -23.26 -17.86 -2.71
C MET A 31 -23.80 -18.56 -3.96
N VAL A 32 -24.08 -17.80 -5.03
CA VAL A 32 -24.52 -18.38 -6.32
C VAL A 32 -23.47 -19.33 -6.90
N THR A 33 -22.19 -18.95 -6.81
CA THR A 33 -21.08 -19.78 -7.30
C THR A 33 -20.98 -21.11 -6.55
N ILE A 34 -21.09 -21.08 -5.22
CA ILE A 34 -21.01 -22.28 -4.37
C ILE A 34 -22.19 -23.21 -4.68
N VAL A 35 -23.42 -22.69 -4.71
CA VAL A 35 -24.62 -23.51 -4.97
C VAL A 35 -24.63 -24.06 -6.39
N ARG A 36 -24.23 -23.28 -7.39
CA ARG A 36 -24.11 -23.75 -8.79
C ARG A 36 -23.10 -24.89 -8.93
N LYS A 37 -21.98 -24.83 -8.20
CA LYS A 37 -20.97 -25.91 -8.20
C LYS A 37 -21.48 -27.17 -7.51
N ALA A 38 -22.29 -27.04 -6.45
CA ALA A 38 -22.79 -28.16 -5.68
C ALA A 38 -24.06 -28.83 -6.27
N GLY A 39 -24.94 -28.06 -6.93
CA GLY A 39 -26.31 -28.48 -7.25
C GLY A 39 -26.68 -28.62 -8.72
N GLY A 40 -25.75 -28.47 -9.67
CA GLY A 40 -26.09 -28.56 -11.10
C GLY A 40 -27.08 -27.45 -11.54
N LYS A 41 -28.03 -27.74 -12.44
CA LYS A 41 -28.96 -26.73 -13.03
C LYS A 41 -30.07 -26.24 -12.08
N ASP A 42 -30.32 -26.93 -10.96
CA ASP A 42 -31.46 -26.64 -10.07
C ASP A 42 -31.21 -25.50 -9.07
N TYR A 43 -30.02 -24.89 -9.10
CA TYR A 43 -29.69 -23.74 -8.23
C TYR A 43 -30.59 -22.52 -8.47
N GLU A 44 -31.21 -22.42 -9.66
CA GLU A 44 -32.09 -21.33 -10.05
C GLU A 44 -33.30 -21.19 -9.12
N PHE A 45 -33.82 -22.31 -8.59
CA PHE A 45 -34.92 -22.32 -7.63
C PHE A 45 -34.54 -21.70 -6.27
N SER A 46 -33.25 -21.68 -5.94
CA SER A 46 -32.73 -21.08 -4.70
C SER A 46 -32.23 -19.65 -4.90
N LEU A 47 -32.23 -19.12 -6.12
CA LEU A 47 -31.58 -17.85 -6.45
C LEU A 47 -32.22 -16.67 -5.71
N GLY A 48 -33.55 -16.59 -5.69
CA GLY A 48 -34.26 -15.51 -4.98
C GLY A 48 -33.90 -15.47 -3.49
N LYS A 49 -33.89 -16.64 -2.85
CA LYS A 49 -33.50 -16.80 -1.45
C LYS A 49 -32.05 -16.38 -1.18
N ILE A 50 -31.13 -16.79 -2.06
CA ILE A 50 -29.70 -16.40 -2.00
C ILE A 50 -29.53 -14.89 -2.09
N LEU A 51 -30.17 -14.26 -3.08
CA LEU A 51 -30.04 -12.82 -3.30
C LEU A 51 -30.58 -12.03 -2.12
N ILE A 52 -31.74 -12.41 -1.57
CA ILE A 52 -32.32 -11.73 -0.42
C ILE A 52 -31.39 -11.83 0.81
N ALA A 53 -30.87 -13.04 1.10
CA ALA A 53 -30.00 -13.24 2.24
C ALA A 53 -28.68 -12.47 2.10
N ALA A 54 -28.00 -12.61 0.96
CA ALA A 54 -26.70 -11.96 0.74
C ALA A 54 -26.79 -10.43 0.71
N LEU A 55 -27.83 -9.87 0.10
CA LEU A 55 -28.01 -8.42 0.05
C LEU A 55 -28.53 -7.85 1.38
N GLY A 56 -29.28 -8.66 2.14
CA GLY A 56 -29.91 -8.26 3.39
C GLY A 56 -29.03 -8.44 4.64
N HIS A 57 -28.02 -9.33 4.61
CA HIS A 57 -27.33 -9.76 5.83
C HIS A 57 -26.64 -8.63 6.61
N ASP A 58 -26.29 -7.58 5.89
CA ASP A 58 -25.42 -6.50 6.35
C ASP A 58 -26.12 -5.13 6.42
N LEU A 59 -27.44 -5.09 6.21
CA LEU A 59 -28.23 -3.86 6.31
C LEU A 59 -28.07 -3.16 7.66
N GLY A 60 -27.91 -3.92 8.73
CA GLY A 60 -27.66 -3.44 10.08
C GLY A 60 -26.33 -2.73 10.28
N LYS A 61 -25.43 -2.67 9.29
CA LYS A 61 -24.25 -1.79 9.32
C LYS A 61 -24.58 -0.34 8.92
N ILE A 62 -25.76 -0.08 8.35
CA ILE A 62 -26.15 1.26 7.90
C ILE A 62 -26.56 2.12 9.12
N PRO A 63 -25.92 3.29 9.35
CA PRO A 63 -26.14 4.09 10.57
C PRO A 63 -27.60 4.49 10.85
N LYS A 64 -28.41 4.68 9.80
CA LYS A 64 -29.83 5.05 9.94
C LYS A 64 -30.68 4.02 10.68
N PHE A 65 -30.20 2.78 10.80
CA PHE A 65 -30.88 1.69 11.50
C PHE A 65 -30.35 1.46 12.92
N HIS A 66 -29.31 2.19 13.34
CA HIS A 66 -28.75 2.08 14.69
C HIS A 66 -29.58 2.90 15.69
N LYS A 67 -29.87 2.31 16.84
CA LYS A 67 -30.30 3.06 18.03
C LYS A 67 -29.05 3.54 18.79
N ALA A 68 -29.20 4.51 19.70
CA ALA A 68 -28.12 5.26 20.36
C ALA A 68 -27.02 4.44 21.10
N SER A 69 -27.12 3.12 21.15
CA SER A 69 -26.09 2.21 21.66
C SER A 69 -25.91 1.07 20.66
N TYR A 70 -24.87 1.15 19.83
CA TYR A 70 -24.55 0.15 18.80
C TYR A 70 -23.21 -0.52 19.14
N SER A 71 -23.20 -1.85 19.17
CA SER A 71 -21.98 -2.67 19.21
C SER A 71 -21.81 -3.45 17.90
N THR A 72 -20.57 -3.81 17.55
CA THR A 72 -20.24 -4.53 16.30
C THR A 72 -20.97 -5.87 16.14
N GLY A 73 -21.45 -6.48 17.23
CA GLY A 73 -22.26 -7.71 17.23
C GLY A 73 -23.74 -7.51 16.93
N ASP A 74 -24.26 -6.27 17.03
CA ASP A 74 -25.69 -5.99 16.92
C ASP A 74 -26.19 -5.94 15.47
N HIS A 75 -25.29 -5.80 14.48
CA HIS A 75 -25.73 -5.60 13.10
C HIS A 75 -26.49 -6.79 12.52
N ALA A 76 -26.15 -8.03 12.88
CA ALA A 76 -26.90 -9.20 12.42
C ALA A 76 -28.36 -9.18 12.93
N ILE A 77 -28.57 -8.71 14.16
CA ILE A 77 -29.91 -8.57 14.76
C ILE A 77 -30.68 -7.41 14.10
N ILE A 78 -30.00 -6.28 13.84
CA ILE A 78 -30.60 -5.14 13.16
C ILE A 78 -30.95 -5.49 11.71
N SER A 79 -30.05 -6.15 10.98
CA SER A 79 -30.29 -6.66 9.62
C SER A 79 -31.51 -7.57 9.59
N HIS A 80 -31.62 -8.50 10.53
CA HIS A 80 -32.80 -9.36 10.68
C HIS A 80 -34.08 -8.52 10.84
N ALA A 81 -34.10 -7.57 11.78
CA ALA A 81 -35.29 -6.76 12.04
C ALA A 81 -35.71 -5.89 10.84
N VAL A 82 -34.74 -5.31 10.12
CA VAL A 82 -34.99 -4.53 8.91
C VAL A 82 -35.55 -5.43 7.81
N LEU A 83 -34.94 -6.59 7.59
CA LEU A 83 -35.34 -7.51 6.54
C LEU A 83 -36.71 -8.14 6.81
N ASP A 84 -36.99 -8.48 8.07
CA ASP A 84 -38.30 -8.99 8.53
C ASP A 84 -39.42 -7.99 8.18
N GLY A 85 -39.19 -6.68 8.37
CA GLY A 85 -40.15 -5.64 7.99
C GLY A 85 -40.31 -5.42 6.47
N MET A 86 -39.37 -5.89 5.64
CA MET A 86 -39.40 -5.71 4.19
C MET A 86 -40.02 -6.90 3.45
N LEU A 87 -39.82 -8.11 3.95
CA LEU A 87 -40.22 -9.32 3.26
C LEU A 87 -41.73 -9.59 3.45
N PRO A 88 -42.44 -10.15 2.46
CA PRO A 88 -43.81 -10.67 2.62
C PRO A 88 -43.87 -11.86 3.58
N ALA A 89 -44.94 -11.97 4.36
CA ALA A 89 -45.12 -13.07 5.33
C ALA A 89 -45.20 -14.45 4.67
N ASP A 90 -45.71 -14.53 3.44
CA ASP A 90 -45.91 -15.74 2.64
C ASP A 90 -44.73 -16.08 1.72
N LEU A 91 -43.62 -15.34 1.79
CA LEU A 91 -42.44 -15.59 0.97
C LEU A 91 -41.86 -17.00 1.25
N PRO A 92 -41.73 -17.87 0.24
CA PRO A 92 -41.10 -19.17 0.41
C PRO A 92 -39.66 -19.05 0.93
N GLY A 93 -39.34 -19.77 2.00
CA GLY A 93 -38.00 -19.75 2.61
C GLY A 93 -37.70 -18.53 3.48
N ARG A 94 -38.70 -17.69 3.80
CA ARG A 94 -38.57 -16.51 4.67
C ARG A 94 -37.82 -16.80 5.97
N ASP A 95 -38.27 -17.79 6.75
CA ASP A 95 -37.69 -18.09 8.06
C ASP A 95 -36.23 -18.50 7.96
N GLU A 96 -35.88 -19.22 6.90
CA GLU A 96 -34.52 -19.67 6.65
C GLU A 96 -33.59 -18.51 6.26
N ILE A 97 -34.10 -17.53 5.49
CA ILE A 97 -33.40 -16.29 5.16
C ILE A 97 -33.16 -15.48 6.44
N LEU A 98 -34.21 -15.22 7.21
CA LEU A 98 -34.13 -14.42 8.43
C LEU A 98 -33.19 -15.05 9.45
N LYS A 99 -33.27 -16.37 9.64
CA LYS A 99 -32.35 -17.12 10.49
C LYS A 99 -30.90 -17.01 10.00
N ALA A 100 -30.66 -17.19 8.71
CA ALA A 100 -29.30 -17.06 8.18
C ALA A 100 -28.72 -15.67 8.40
N VAL A 101 -29.51 -14.61 8.17
CA VAL A 101 -29.10 -13.22 8.40
C VAL A 101 -28.86 -12.94 9.89
N ARG A 102 -29.71 -13.44 10.79
CA ARG A 102 -29.52 -13.24 12.23
C ARG A 102 -28.29 -13.95 12.77
N ASP A 103 -28.02 -15.15 12.27
CA ASP A 103 -27.08 -16.07 12.88
C ASP A 103 -25.71 -16.13 12.18
N HIS A 104 -25.47 -15.33 11.13
CA HIS A 104 -24.25 -15.42 10.31
C HIS A 104 -22.95 -15.09 11.06
N HIS A 105 -23.01 -14.53 12.28
CA HIS A 105 -21.82 -14.43 13.14
C HIS A 105 -21.49 -15.73 13.87
N PHE A 106 -22.49 -16.54 14.20
CA PHE A 106 -22.34 -17.75 15.01
C PHE A 106 -21.83 -18.93 14.18
N LYS A 107 -21.13 -19.86 14.84
CA LYS A 107 -20.65 -21.07 14.18
C LYS A 107 -21.81 -21.95 13.71
N ALA A 108 -22.02 -22.00 12.39
CA ALA A 108 -22.88 -22.98 11.73
C ALA A 108 -22.00 -23.96 10.95
N LYS A 109 -22.28 -25.27 11.08
CA LYS A 109 -21.51 -26.33 10.39
C LYS A 109 -22.09 -26.67 9.01
N GLU A 110 -23.40 -26.56 8.84
CA GLU A 110 -24.12 -26.97 7.63
C GLU A 110 -25.36 -26.08 7.40
N GLY A 111 -25.97 -26.21 6.23
CA GLY A 111 -27.19 -25.50 5.85
C GLY A 111 -26.99 -24.08 5.36
N PHE A 112 -28.08 -23.34 5.19
CA PHE A 112 -28.08 -22.05 4.51
C PHE A 112 -27.32 -20.95 5.28
N THR A 113 -27.32 -20.98 6.61
CA THR A 113 -26.47 -20.09 7.43
C THR A 113 -24.98 -20.37 7.20
N ALA A 114 -24.57 -21.65 7.10
CA ALA A 114 -23.18 -22.01 6.83
C ALA A 114 -22.75 -21.55 5.43
N LEU A 115 -23.63 -21.73 4.43
CA LEU A 115 -23.42 -21.24 3.07
C LEU A 115 -23.20 -19.72 3.01
N LEU A 116 -24.05 -18.94 3.69
CA LEU A 116 -23.91 -17.47 3.73
C LEU A 116 -22.57 -17.05 4.34
N ARG A 117 -22.14 -17.72 5.42
CA ARG A 117 -20.86 -17.44 6.08
C ARG A 117 -19.65 -17.82 5.23
N GLU A 118 -19.72 -18.96 4.58
CA GLU A 118 -18.66 -19.39 3.66
C GLU A 118 -18.51 -18.40 2.50
N ALA A 119 -19.63 -17.99 1.91
CA ALA A 119 -19.64 -17.00 0.84
C ALA A 119 -19.11 -15.64 1.29
N ASP A 120 -19.50 -15.17 2.47
CA ASP A 120 -19.00 -13.93 3.09
C ASP A 120 -17.47 -13.96 3.26
N GLN A 121 -16.95 -15.05 3.82
CA GLN A 121 -15.50 -15.23 3.99
C GLN A 121 -14.74 -15.33 2.66
N GLN A 122 -15.32 -16.03 1.67
CA GLN A 122 -14.74 -16.11 0.33
C GLN A 122 -14.75 -14.75 -0.38
N ALA A 123 -15.83 -13.99 -0.25
CA ALA A 123 -15.93 -12.63 -0.76
C ALA A 123 -14.86 -11.75 -0.12
N ARG A 124 -14.68 -11.81 1.20
CA ARG A 124 -13.65 -11.06 1.93
C ARG A 124 -12.23 -11.41 1.46
N SER A 125 -11.96 -12.70 1.28
CA SER A 125 -10.66 -13.17 0.79
C SER A 125 -10.38 -12.69 -0.65
N LYS A 126 -11.40 -12.68 -1.50
CA LYS A 126 -11.30 -12.17 -2.88
C LYS A 126 -11.18 -10.66 -2.93
N GLU A 127 -11.90 -9.94 -2.08
CA GLU A 127 -11.82 -8.49 -1.94
C GLU A 127 -10.41 -8.06 -1.55
N ILE A 128 -9.80 -8.72 -0.56
CA ILE A 128 -8.41 -8.45 -0.17
C ILE A 128 -7.49 -8.64 -1.37
N LYS A 129 -7.62 -9.78 -2.06
CA LYS A 129 -6.78 -10.07 -3.24
C LYS A 129 -7.00 -9.07 -4.37
N GLN A 130 -8.25 -8.75 -4.68
CA GLN A 130 -8.65 -7.86 -5.76
C GLN A 130 -8.21 -6.44 -5.45
N LYS A 131 -8.49 -5.90 -4.25
CA LYS A 131 -8.05 -4.56 -3.85
C LYS A 131 -6.54 -4.46 -3.75
N SER A 132 -5.84 -5.51 -3.31
CA SER A 132 -4.36 -5.55 -3.39
C SER A 132 -3.85 -5.52 -4.84
N THR A 133 -4.57 -6.15 -5.76
CA THR A 133 -4.22 -6.18 -7.19
C THR A 133 -4.64 -4.89 -7.90
N GLU A 134 -5.80 -4.31 -7.56
CA GLU A 134 -6.28 -3.02 -8.04
C GLU A 134 -5.40 -1.90 -7.50
N ALA A 135 -4.89 -2.00 -6.28
CA ALA A 135 -3.86 -1.10 -5.78
C ALA A 135 -2.60 -1.19 -6.64
N ALA A 136 -2.14 -2.40 -6.97
CA ALA A 136 -1.01 -2.60 -7.89
C ALA A 136 -1.28 -2.09 -9.32
N LEU A 137 -2.48 -2.31 -9.87
CA LEU A 137 -2.87 -1.90 -11.24
C LEU A 137 -3.23 -0.41 -11.34
N SER A 138 -3.92 0.14 -10.34
CA SER A 138 -4.20 1.58 -10.25
C SER A 138 -2.92 2.36 -10.01
N PHE A 139 -1.91 1.77 -9.35
CA PHE A 139 -0.56 2.30 -9.32
C PHE A 139 0.07 2.33 -10.71
N GLU A 140 -0.07 1.26 -11.52
CA GLU A 140 0.38 1.23 -12.92
C GLU A 140 -0.38 2.22 -13.84
N GLU A 141 -1.68 2.43 -13.61
CA GLU A 141 -2.52 3.35 -14.39
C GLU A 141 -2.37 4.82 -13.96
N ALA A 142 -2.14 5.08 -12.67
CA ALA A 142 -1.83 6.41 -12.14
C ALA A 142 -0.42 6.83 -12.55
N THR A 143 0.55 5.91 -12.62
CA THR A 143 1.85 6.17 -13.25
C THR A 143 1.69 6.50 -14.73
N ARG A 144 0.79 5.81 -15.46
CA ARG A 144 0.48 6.14 -16.87
C ARG A 144 -0.21 7.50 -17.03
N LYS A 145 -1.10 7.92 -16.13
CA LYS A 145 -1.81 9.23 -16.23
C LYS A 145 -0.95 10.42 -15.78
N GLU A 146 -0.01 10.24 -14.86
CA GLU A 146 1.02 11.24 -14.55
C GLU A 146 2.04 11.38 -15.70
N GLU A 147 2.32 10.29 -16.44
CA GLU A 147 3.16 10.30 -17.65
C GLU A 147 2.53 11.01 -18.87
N VAL A 148 1.19 11.15 -18.95
CA VAL A 148 0.51 11.79 -20.10
C VAL A 148 0.65 13.33 -20.14
N LYS A 149 1.17 13.98 -19.08
CA LYS A 149 1.60 15.40 -19.16
C LYS A 149 3.09 15.60 -19.47
N GLU A 150 3.87 14.51 -19.58
CA GLU A 150 5.26 14.53 -20.03
C GLU A 150 5.52 13.36 -21.02
N GLU A 151 4.94 13.42 -22.22
CA GLU A 151 5.39 12.60 -23.37
C GLU A 151 6.85 12.98 -23.72
N LYS A 152 7.82 12.09 -24.06
CA LYS A 152 7.77 10.72 -24.61
C LYS A 152 9.17 10.05 -24.51
N THR A 153 9.17 8.71 -24.52
CA THR A 153 10.28 7.71 -24.59
C THR A 153 11.10 7.56 -23.29
N SER A 154 11.12 6.40 -22.65
CA SER A 154 12.00 5.27 -23.01
C SER A 154 11.83 4.04 -22.10
N GLY A 155 12.41 2.91 -22.50
CA GLY A 155 12.29 1.59 -21.86
C GLY A 155 12.77 1.46 -20.41
N GLN A 156 12.88 0.21 -19.95
CA GLN A 156 13.51 -0.11 -18.66
C GLN A 156 14.86 0.61 -18.54
N PRO A 157 15.22 1.14 -17.36
CA PRO A 157 16.49 1.80 -17.18
C PRO A 157 17.62 0.84 -17.55
N LYS A 158 18.60 1.32 -18.30
CA LYS A 158 19.73 0.52 -18.74
C LYS A 158 20.89 0.72 -17.78
N LEU A 159 21.58 -0.37 -17.45
CA LEU A 159 22.89 -0.29 -16.81
C LEU A 159 23.86 0.40 -17.77
N ILE A 160 24.59 1.36 -17.21
CA ILE A 160 25.66 2.10 -17.90
C ILE A 160 26.99 1.78 -17.24
N ASP A 161 28.08 1.98 -17.96
CA ASP A 161 29.42 1.80 -17.39
C ASP A 161 29.75 2.95 -16.43
N LEU A 162 29.82 2.62 -15.15
CA LEU A 162 30.30 3.48 -14.07
C LEU A 162 31.50 2.84 -13.35
N SER A 163 32.32 2.07 -14.08
CA SER A 163 33.51 1.42 -13.51
C SER A 163 34.53 2.39 -12.91
N TRP A 164 34.51 3.66 -13.35
CA TRP A 164 35.31 4.76 -12.81
C TRP A 164 34.80 5.29 -11.46
N LEU A 165 33.52 5.08 -11.12
CA LEU A 165 32.89 5.70 -9.96
C LEU A 165 33.31 5.01 -8.66
N ASP A 166 34.03 5.73 -7.79
CA ASP A 166 34.28 5.30 -6.42
C ASP A 166 33.03 5.52 -5.54
N LEU A 167 32.36 4.42 -5.20
CA LEU A 167 31.17 4.45 -4.34
C LEU A 167 31.48 4.99 -2.93
N THR A 168 32.71 4.86 -2.44
CA THR A 168 33.11 5.38 -1.12
C THR A 168 33.08 6.91 -1.15
N VAL A 169 33.64 7.51 -2.19
CA VAL A 169 33.65 8.97 -2.39
C VAL A 169 32.23 9.48 -2.61
N LEU A 170 31.40 8.76 -3.36
CA LEU A 170 30.00 9.11 -3.54
C LEU A 170 29.22 9.08 -2.21
N LEU A 171 29.41 8.03 -1.40
CA LEU A 171 28.74 7.90 -0.09
C LEU A 171 29.20 8.99 0.89
N ASP A 172 30.47 9.40 0.86
CA ASP A 172 30.98 10.54 1.62
C ASP A 172 30.26 11.85 1.24
N GLU A 173 30.12 12.14 -0.07
CA GLU A 173 29.40 13.33 -0.56
C GLU A 173 27.89 13.27 -0.26
N ILE A 174 27.28 12.07 -0.24
CA ILE A 174 25.89 11.89 0.23
C ILE A 174 25.80 12.20 1.72
N GLU A 175 26.74 11.70 2.53
CA GLU A 175 26.74 11.86 3.99
C GLU A 175 26.71 13.34 4.40
N GLU A 176 27.46 14.19 3.70
CA GLU A 176 27.48 15.64 3.91
C GLU A 176 26.12 16.32 3.69
N LYS A 177 25.20 15.67 2.96
CA LYS A 177 23.85 16.20 2.68
C LYS A 177 22.76 15.60 3.56
N ILE A 178 23.07 14.57 4.36
CA ILE A 178 22.09 13.92 5.25
C ILE A 178 21.66 14.91 6.34
N ASN A 179 20.34 15.07 6.46
CA ASN A 179 19.69 15.97 7.43
C ASN A 179 20.08 17.44 7.27
N ILE A 180 20.54 17.85 6.09
CA ILE A 180 20.81 19.25 5.77
C ILE A 180 19.62 19.84 5.02
N ILE A 181 19.21 21.03 5.43
CA ILE A 181 18.18 21.82 4.75
C ILE A 181 18.87 22.90 3.92
N ASP A 182 18.47 23.04 2.66
CA ASP A 182 18.91 24.10 1.76
C ASP A 182 18.29 25.47 2.12
N GLU A 183 18.75 26.54 1.47
CA GLU A 183 18.25 27.91 1.70
C GLU A 183 16.74 28.07 1.46
N LYS A 184 16.16 27.19 0.63
CA LYS A 184 14.72 27.17 0.31
C LYS A 184 13.91 26.33 1.29
N GLY A 185 14.56 25.69 2.27
CA GLY A 185 13.90 24.90 3.28
C GLY A 185 13.65 23.43 2.88
N TRP A 186 14.28 22.94 1.82
CA TRP A 186 14.19 21.56 1.34
C TRP A 186 15.39 20.71 1.79
N PHE A 187 15.18 19.41 1.96
CA PHE A 187 16.26 18.44 2.17
C PHE A 187 16.18 17.37 1.08
N SER A 188 17.32 16.76 0.79
CA SER A 188 17.48 15.71 -0.25
C SER A 188 17.85 14.34 0.33
N ALA A 189 18.27 14.28 1.60
CA ALA A 189 18.54 13.05 2.31
C ALA A 189 18.15 13.17 3.80
N ILE A 190 17.58 12.12 4.37
CA ILE A 190 17.16 12.09 5.78
C ILE A 190 17.43 10.73 6.41
N SER A 191 18.09 10.69 7.57
CA SER A 191 18.27 9.46 8.35
C SER A 191 17.02 9.14 9.17
N MET A 192 16.84 7.90 9.62
CA MET A 192 15.77 7.52 10.53
C MET A 192 16.24 6.47 11.55
N ARG A 193 15.54 6.39 12.68
CA ARG A 193 15.88 5.47 13.79
C ARG A 193 15.69 3.99 13.46
N ASP A 194 15.12 3.67 12.31
CA ASP A 194 15.04 2.32 11.75
C ASP A 194 16.37 1.83 11.16
N GLY A 195 17.42 2.67 11.17
CA GLY A 195 18.74 2.34 10.66
C GLY A 195 18.90 2.62 9.16
N LEU A 196 17.97 3.35 8.55
CA LEU A 196 17.99 3.70 7.14
C LEU A 196 18.22 5.20 6.92
N VAL A 197 18.83 5.51 5.79
CA VAL A 197 18.94 6.86 5.22
C VAL A 197 18.15 6.88 3.93
N TYR A 198 17.14 7.74 3.88
CA TYR A 198 16.26 7.93 2.73
C TYR A 198 16.82 9.03 1.85
N VAL A 199 17.43 8.64 0.73
CA VAL A 199 18.09 9.55 -0.21
C VAL A 199 17.22 9.76 -1.44
N MET A 200 17.02 11.00 -1.87
CA MET A 200 16.31 11.27 -3.13
C MET A 200 17.20 10.85 -4.32
N PRO A 201 16.69 10.13 -5.33
CA PRO A 201 17.50 9.71 -6.49
C PRO A 201 18.16 10.89 -7.23
N ALA A 202 17.47 12.04 -7.30
CA ALA A 202 18.02 13.25 -7.89
C ALA A 202 19.36 13.68 -7.25
N LEU A 203 19.50 13.50 -5.93
CA LEU A 203 20.78 13.77 -5.26
C LEU A 203 21.88 12.84 -5.77
N ILE A 204 21.57 11.55 -5.93
CA ILE A 204 22.52 10.55 -6.42
C ILE A 204 22.99 10.95 -7.82
N SER A 205 22.08 11.22 -8.76
CA SER A 205 22.46 11.61 -10.12
C SER A 205 23.22 12.95 -10.16
N ASP A 206 22.86 13.94 -9.33
CA ASP A 206 23.58 15.22 -9.24
C ASP A 206 25.03 15.03 -8.74
N LEU A 207 25.23 14.18 -7.73
CA LEU A 207 26.56 13.89 -7.19
C LEU A 207 27.43 13.13 -8.19
N VAL A 208 26.86 12.13 -8.88
CA VAL A 208 27.60 11.36 -9.90
C VAL A 208 28.03 12.25 -11.06
N ILE A 209 27.15 13.12 -11.56
CA ILE A 209 27.51 14.07 -12.64
C ILE A 209 28.62 15.00 -12.20
N ARG A 210 28.58 15.50 -10.95
CA ARG A 210 29.63 16.36 -10.40
C ARG A 210 30.97 15.62 -10.27
N LEU A 211 30.96 14.38 -9.81
CA LEU A 211 32.18 13.55 -9.72
C LEU A 211 32.75 13.27 -11.11
N ALA A 212 31.88 12.96 -12.08
CA ALA A 212 32.27 12.80 -13.47
C ALA A 212 32.94 14.06 -14.03
N GLU A 213 32.41 15.25 -13.72
CA GLU A 213 33.03 16.52 -14.13
C GLU A 213 34.43 16.70 -13.53
N LYS A 214 34.59 16.42 -12.23
CA LYS A 214 35.88 16.52 -11.51
C LYS A 214 36.93 15.56 -12.08
N GLU A 215 36.53 14.34 -12.46
CA GLU A 215 37.42 13.29 -12.96
C GLU A 215 37.59 13.31 -14.49
N GLY A 216 36.84 14.16 -15.20
CA GLY A 216 36.98 14.36 -16.64
C GLY A 216 36.13 13.42 -17.52
N HIS A 217 35.14 12.73 -16.94
CA HIS A 217 34.18 11.84 -17.60
C HIS A 217 33.07 12.63 -18.32
N LYS A 218 33.46 13.29 -19.42
CA LYS A 218 32.58 14.18 -20.21
C LYS A 218 31.35 13.47 -20.80
N GLU A 219 31.44 12.17 -21.02
CA GLU A 219 30.35 11.31 -21.50
C GLU A 219 29.15 11.27 -20.55
N ILE A 220 29.36 11.53 -19.25
CA ILE A 220 28.30 11.56 -18.23
C ILE A 220 27.65 12.94 -18.12
N LEU A 221 28.37 14.00 -18.49
CA LEU A 221 27.85 15.38 -18.39
C LEU A 221 26.62 15.61 -19.28
N ILE A 222 26.52 14.87 -20.40
CA ILE A 222 25.35 14.92 -21.27
C ILE A 222 24.06 14.42 -20.59
N TYR A 223 24.18 13.78 -19.41
CA TYR A 223 23.05 13.28 -18.64
C TYR A 223 22.41 14.37 -17.78
N GLU A 224 23.09 15.48 -17.52
CA GLU A 224 22.59 16.56 -16.65
C GLU A 224 21.20 17.06 -17.04
N LYS A 225 20.97 17.21 -18.35
CA LYS A 225 19.72 17.77 -18.91
C LYS A 225 18.75 16.69 -19.39
N ASP A 226 19.10 15.41 -19.29
CA ASP A 226 18.36 14.31 -19.87
C ASP A 226 17.80 13.39 -18.77
N LYS A 227 16.48 13.49 -18.55
CA LYS A 227 15.77 12.78 -17.48
C LYS A 227 15.91 11.26 -17.56
N GLU A 228 15.91 10.67 -18.77
CA GLU A 228 16.10 9.22 -18.94
C GLU A 228 17.52 8.82 -18.52
N LYS A 229 18.51 9.58 -18.96
CA LYS A 229 19.91 9.24 -18.68
C LYS A 229 20.25 9.42 -17.19
N ARG A 230 19.63 10.41 -16.52
CA ARG A 230 19.69 10.51 -15.05
C ARG A 230 19.09 9.31 -14.35
N ARG A 231 17.95 8.80 -14.83
CA ARG A 231 17.34 7.58 -14.31
C ARG A 231 18.24 6.35 -14.53
N ASN A 232 18.99 6.29 -15.62
CA ASN A 232 19.99 5.22 -15.83
C ASN A 232 21.17 5.32 -14.84
N LEU A 233 21.63 6.53 -14.51
CA LEU A 233 22.63 6.75 -13.44
C LEU A 233 22.11 6.27 -12.09
N GLU A 234 20.92 6.73 -11.70
CA GLU A 234 20.27 6.37 -10.44
C GLU A 234 20.09 4.86 -10.32
N TYR A 235 19.69 4.21 -11.41
CA TYR A 235 19.54 2.77 -11.46
C TYR A 235 20.85 2.01 -11.35
N THR A 236 21.87 2.45 -12.07
CA THR A 236 23.18 1.81 -12.04
C THR A 236 23.78 1.91 -10.63
N VAL A 237 23.76 3.10 -10.01
CA VAL A 237 24.27 3.29 -8.65
C VAL A 237 23.47 2.48 -7.63
N ALA A 238 22.14 2.50 -7.70
CA ALA A 238 21.33 1.69 -6.78
C ALA A 238 21.64 0.19 -6.92
N THR A 239 21.84 -0.29 -8.14
CA THR A 239 22.25 -1.69 -8.39
C THR A 239 23.61 -2.00 -7.75
N MET A 240 24.62 -1.15 -7.94
CA MET A 240 25.94 -1.34 -7.34
C MET A 240 25.91 -1.30 -5.80
N LEU A 241 25.07 -0.44 -5.21
CA LEU A 241 24.87 -0.39 -3.75
C LEU A 241 24.14 -1.64 -3.23
N LYS A 242 23.16 -2.15 -3.99
CA LYS A 242 22.43 -3.37 -3.66
C LYS A 242 23.34 -4.61 -3.70
N GLU A 243 24.22 -4.71 -4.70
CA GLU A 243 25.23 -5.78 -4.80
C GLU A 243 26.19 -5.80 -3.59
N LYS A 244 26.46 -4.64 -2.99
CA LYS A 244 27.21 -4.52 -1.74
C LYS A 244 26.38 -4.77 -0.46
N GLY A 245 25.09 -5.10 -0.60
CA GLY A 245 24.17 -5.32 0.51
C GLY A 245 23.77 -4.04 1.27
N LEU A 246 24.01 -2.86 0.70
CA LEU A 246 23.77 -1.57 1.35
C LEU A 246 22.33 -1.04 1.14
N ILE A 247 21.57 -1.64 0.23
CA ILE A 247 20.14 -1.37 0.05
C ILE A 247 19.33 -2.51 0.68
N PRO A 248 18.25 -2.23 1.44
CA PRO A 248 17.40 -3.28 2.02
C PRO A 248 16.66 -4.13 0.98
N ASP A 249 16.44 -5.41 1.30
CA ASP A 249 15.81 -6.40 0.40
C ASP A 249 14.35 -6.08 0.02
N PHE A 250 13.66 -5.25 0.81
CA PHE A 250 12.29 -4.83 0.48
C PHE A 250 12.25 -3.91 -0.76
N ILE A 251 13.40 -3.38 -1.19
CA ILE A 251 13.54 -2.76 -2.51
C ILE A 251 13.78 -3.89 -3.52
N GLY A 252 12.74 -4.22 -4.28
CA GLY A 252 12.75 -5.30 -5.26
C GLY A 252 13.84 -5.14 -6.33
N ASP A 253 14.12 -6.22 -7.06
CA ASP A 253 15.02 -6.17 -8.20
C ASP A 253 14.46 -5.28 -9.31
N GLY A 254 15.33 -4.49 -9.96
CA GLY A 254 14.90 -3.54 -10.97
C GLY A 254 14.42 -2.18 -10.43
N TYR A 255 14.42 -1.97 -9.11
CA TYR A 255 13.97 -0.71 -8.49
C TYR A 255 15.14 0.06 -7.85
N THR A 256 15.10 1.39 -8.00
CA THR A 256 16.08 2.32 -7.39
C THR A 256 15.69 2.75 -5.98
N GLY A 257 14.46 2.48 -5.56
CA GLY A 257 13.88 2.96 -4.32
C GLY A 257 12.37 2.72 -4.29
N ALA A 258 11.68 3.38 -3.36
CA ALA A 258 10.24 3.30 -3.22
C ALA A 258 9.63 4.65 -2.83
N ARG A 259 8.31 4.77 -2.92
CA ARG A 259 7.59 5.93 -2.41
C ARG A 259 7.40 5.79 -0.90
N PHE A 260 7.72 6.85 -0.17
CA PHE A 260 7.53 6.94 1.26
C PHE A 260 6.74 8.18 1.63
N VAL A 261 5.94 8.05 2.69
CA VAL A 261 5.30 9.16 3.38
C VAL A 261 6.03 9.40 4.70
N LEU A 262 6.46 10.64 4.89
CA LEU A 262 7.00 11.18 6.11
C LEU A 262 5.83 11.61 6.97
N LEU A 263 5.77 11.10 8.19
CA LEU A 263 4.74 11.40 9.17
C LEU A 263 5.31 12.24 10.30
N ASP A 264 4.52 13.18 10.79
CA ASP A 264 4.87 13.93 12.00
C ASP A 264 4.66 13.12 13.28
N ARG A 265 5.00 13.71 14.45
CA ARG A 265 4.79 13.05 15.76
C ARG A 265 3.33 12.76 16.09
N ALA A 266 2.39 13.48 15.49
CA ALA A 266 0.96 13.26 15.64
C ALA A 266 0.40 12.27 14.60
N GLY A 267 1.24 11.73 13.71
CA GLY A 267 0.85 10.80 12.66
C GLY A 267 0.27 11.49 11.41
N ASN A 268 0.33 12.81 11.30
CA ASN A 268 -0.13 13.53 10.12
C ASN A 268 0.88 13.40 8.98
N LYS A 269 0.38 13.36 7.74
CA LYS A 269 1.21 13.34 6.54
C LYS A 269 1.95 14.67 6.40
N PHE A 270 3.27 14.62 6.55
CA PHE A 270 4.14 15.79 6.40
C PHE A 270 4.59 15.96 4.94
N ARG A 271 5.03 14.87 4.30
CA ARG A 271 5.49 14.88 2.89
C ARG A 271 5.43 13.48 2.28
N LYS A 272 5.13 13.36 0.99
CA LYS A 272 5.33 12.14 0.18
C LYS A 272 6.53 12.36 -0.74
N GLY A 273 7.35 11.35 -0.97
CA GLY A 273 8.49 11.43 -1.89
C GLY A 273 9.00 10.05 -2.29
N PHE A 274 9.76 9.98 -3.38
CA PHE A 274 10.46 8.77 -3.78
C PHE A 274 11.89 8.83 -3.22
N TYR A 275 12.29 7.78 -2.51
CA TYR A 275 13.59 7.71 -1.86
C TYR A 275 14.22 6.35 -2.11
N THR A 276 15.54 6.34 -2.25
CA THR A 276 16.42 5.18 -2.20
C THR A 276 16.85 4.98 -0.74
N PRO A 277 16.37 3.93 -0.05
CA PRO A 277 16.82 3.61 1.29
C PRO A 277 18.21 3.01 1.23
N ILE A 278 19.13 3.58 1.99
CA ILE A 278 20.51 3.10 2.15
C ILE A 278 20.70 2.79 3.63
N LYS A 279 21.25 1.62 3.96
CA LYS A 279 21.55 1.26 5.34
C LYS A 279 22.59 2.21 5.92
N VAL A 280 22.41 2.59 7.18
CA VAL A 280 23.31 3.55 7.85
C VAL A 280 24.78 3.08 7.88
N GLU A 281 25.02 1.77 7.84
CA GLU A 281 26.36 1.17 7.76
C GLU A 281 27.14 1.53 6.48
N ALA A 282 26.47 2.07 5.47
CA ALA A 282 27.13 2.61 4.27
C ALA A 282 27.90 3.91 4.55
N PHE A 283 27.63 4.58 5.67
CA PHE A 283 28.17 5.90 6.01
C PHE A 283 29.17 5.80 7.17
N LYS A 284 30.09 6.77 7.27
CA LYS A 284 31.09 6.83 8.34
C LYS A 284 30.47 7.30 9.65
N ALA A 285 29.55 8.26 9.58
CA ALA A 285 28.83 8.73 10.76
C ALA A 285 27.85 7.67 11.28
N SER A 286 27.88 7.47 12.61
CA SER A 286 26.88 6.64 13.29
C SER A 286 25.47 7.23 13.17
N LEU A 287 24.46 6.38 13.29
CA LEU A 287 23.05 6.81 13.29
C LEU A 287 22.77 7.92 14.31
N SER A 288 23.35 7.82 15.51
CA SER A 288 23.20 8.83 16.55
C SER A 288 23.79 10.18 16.15
N GLN A 289 24.95 10.19 15.49
CA GLN A 289 25.55 11.42 14.97
C GLN A 289 24.71 12.03 13.85
N LEU A 290 24.17 11.21 12.95
CA LEU A 290 23.29 11.69 11.87
C LEU A 290 21.98 12.27 12.44
N GLU A 291 21.30 11.55 13.34
CA GLU A 291 20.07 12.03 13.97
C GLU A 291 20.28 13.30 14.80
N ALA A 292 21.44 13.47 15.44
CA ALA A 292 21.78 14.69 16.17
C ALA A 292 21.84 15.93 15.27
N ARG A 293 22.22 15.79 13.99
CA ARG A 293 22.19 16.91 13.01
C ARG A 293 20.79 17.49 12.82
N LYS A 294 19.74 16.69 13.03
CA LYS A 294 18.34 17.18 12.98
C LYS A 294 18.03 18.12 14.13
N GLU A 295 18.82 18.14 15.20
CA GLU A 295 18.56 18.97 16.36
C GLU A 295 18.64 20.47 16.07
N GLU A 296 19.36 20.84 15.03
CA GLU A 296 19.49 22.22 14.56
C GLU A 296 18.29 22.65 13.70
N SER A 297 17.45 21.71 13.25
CA SER A 297 16.34 21.97 12.32
C SER A 297 14.96 21.74 12.94
N SER A 298 14.20 22.83 13.07
CA SER A 298 12.79 22.79 13.52
C SER A 298 11.85 22.04 12.56
N LYS A 299 12.22 21.91 11.29
CA LYS A 299 11.46 21.14 10.28
C LYS A 299 11.77 19.65 10.36
N LEU A 300 13.04 19.25 10.40
CA LEU A 300 13.41 17.83 10.42
C LEU A 300 12.98 17.14 11.72
N LYS A 301 13.01 17.86 12.86
CA LYS A 301 12.48 17.37 14.15
C LYS A 301 11.02 16.95 14.13
N LYS A 302 10.22 17.50 13.21
CA LYS A 302 8.80 17.17 13.10
C LYS A 302 8.61 15.78 12.53
N ILE A 303 9.51 15.32 11.67
CA ILE A 303 9.45 14.02 11.01
C ILE A 303 9.76 12.94 12.06
N ALA A 304 8.73 12.17 12.41
CA ALA A 304 8.80 11.16 13.46
C ALA A 304 8.94 9.75 12.92
N SER A 305 8.32 9.48 11.77
CA SER A 305 8.42 8.17 11.10
C SER A 305 8.36 8.33 9.59
N ILE A 306 8.96 7.38 8.89
CA ILE A 306 8.87 7.25 7.44
C ILE A 306 8.25 5.90 7.16
N LYS A 307 7.11 5.89 6.47
CA LYS A 307 6.42 4.66 6.11
C LYS A 307 6.41 4.50 4.60
N PRO A 308 6.60 3.28 4.08
CA PRO A 308 6.38 3.05 2.66
C PRO A 308 4.93 3.42 2.35
N VAL A 309 4.72 4.06 1.21
CA VAL A 309 3.38 4.21 0.67
C VAL A 309 3.06 2.91 -0.04
N PHE A 310 2.54 1.97 0.73
CA PHE A 310 1.72 0.92 0.16
C PHE A 310 0.34 1.56 -0.01
N GLU A 311 0.05 1.98 -1.23
CA GLU A 311 -1.34 2.19 -1.64
C GLU A 311 -2.05 0.83 -1.68
#